data_AF-A0A2N2VUQ0-F1
#
_entry.id   AF-A0A2N2VUQ0-F1
#
_cell.length_a   1.000
_cell.length_b   1.000
_cell.length_c   1.000
_cell.angle_alpha   90.00
_cell.angle_beta   90.00
_cell.angle_gamma   90.00
#
_symmetry.space_group_name_H-M   'P 1'
#
loop_
_entity.id
_entity.type
_entity.pdbx_description
1 polymer ?
#
loop_
_entity_poly.entity_id
_entity_poly.type
_entity_poly.pdbx_seq_one_letter_code
_entity_poly.pdbx_strand_id
1 'polypeptide(L)'
;MNSKYHKIISHSLAFLLLATLLNSAYFFMSMLKLNVLKWLTFNACSFAIIIYLVFFLLYRFKKREYLLAVPLLPLYYFGTMGLFIMPWSSENIFAHITHIIITLNVIWILYLLLKNRSFDSIGKGLLIGTILFVPIIAFIKLFTDLHMNEFLSALQAI
;
A
#
# COMPACT_ATOMS: atom_id res chain seq x y z
N MET A 1 14.76 -1.38 17.02
CA MET A 1 14.24 -2.77 16.85
C MET A 1 15.24 -3.83 17.32
N ASN A 2 15.19 -4.26 18.59
CA ASN A 2 16.16 -5.24 19.14
C ASN A 2 15.66 -6.68 19.32
N SER A 3 14.36 -6.96 19.26
CA SER A 3 13.86 -8.34 19.38
C SER A 3 13.89 -9.09 18.04
N LYS A 4 14.36 -10.35 18.06
CA LYS A 4 14.32 -11.30 16.92
C LYS A 4 12.90 -11.41 16.35
N TYR A 5 11.89 -11.47 17.22
CA TYR A 5 10.49 -11.57 16.83
C TYR A 5 9.99 -10.36 16.05
N HIS A 6 10.36 -9.14 16.46
CA HIS A 6 9.94 -7.94 15.72
C HIS A 6 10.48 -7.93 14.28
N LYS A 7 11.71 -8.42 14.10
CA LYS A 7 12.31 -8.53 12.77
C LYS A 7 11.53 -9.56 11.94
N ILE A 8 11.27 -10.75 12.47
CA ILE A 8 10.52 -11.80 11.77
C ILE A 8 9.15 -11.27 11.32
N ILE A 9 8.36 -10.71 12.23
CA ILE A 9 7.01 -10.19 11.90
C ILE A 9 7.08 -9.14 10.79
N SER A 10 8.02 -8.20 10.87
CA SER A 10 8.16 -7.16 9.84
C SER A 10 8.50 -7.73 8.47
N HIS A 11 9.39 -8.74 8.40
CA HIS A 11 9.76 -9.37 7.13
C HIS A 11 8.64 -10.26 6.59
N SER A 12 7.94 -10.99 7.45
CA SER A 12 6.78 -11.79 7.07
C SER A 12 5.68 -10.91 6.48
N LEU A 13 5.36 -9.79 7.14
CA LEU A 13 4.36 -8.85 6.66
C LEU A 13 4.78 -8.17 5.34
N ALA A 14 6.05 -7.79 5.19
CA ALA A 14 6.56 -7.26 3.93
C ALA A 14 6.55 -8.30 2.80
N PHE A 15 6.88 -9.56 3.10
CA PHE A 15 6.81 -10.65 2.14
C PHE A 15 5.37 -10.93 1.69
N LEU A 16 4.41 -10.93 2.62
CA LEU A 16 3.00 -11.07 2.27
C LEU A 16 2.51 -9.94 1.36
N LEU A 17 2.90 -8.69 1.63
CA LEU A 17 2.58 -7.57 0.73
C LEU A 17 3.24 -7.71 -0.64
N LEU A 18 4.47 -8.20 -0.70
CA LEU A 18 5.12 -8.49 -1.98
C LEU A 18 4.36 -9.58 -2.76
N ALA A 19 3.90 -10.63 -2.08
CA ALA A 19 3.10 -11.68 -2.70
C ALA A 19 1.76 -11.15 -3.25
N THR A 20 1.05 -10.31 -2.49
CA THR A 20 -0.21 -9.70 -2.98
C THR A 20 0.03 -8.72 -4.13
N LEU A 21 1.14 -7.98 -4.11
CA LEU A 21 1.56 -7.11 -5.22
C LEU A 21 1.84 -7.91 -6.49
N LEU A 22 2.53 -9.04 -6.40
CA LEU A 22 2.81 -9.89 -7.56
C LEU A 22 1.53 -10.54 -8.10
N ASN A 23 0.63 -10.96 -7.22
CA ASN A 23 -0.68 -11.48 -7.63
C ASN A 23 -1.50 -10.40 -8.35
N SER A 24 -1.51 -9.17 -7.84
CA SER A 24 -2.22 -8.07 -8.52
C SER A 24 -1.57 -7.69 -9.84
N ALA A 25 -0.24 -7.66 -9.91
CA ALA A 25 0.50 -7.41 -11.15
C ALA A 25 0.11 -8.44 -12.23
N TYR A 26 0.08 -9.72 -11.87
CA TYR A 26 -0.34 -10.79 -12.78
C TYR A 26 -1.76 -10.57 -13.30
N PHE A 27 -2.73 -10.28 -12.43
CA PHE A 27 -4.12 -10.06 -12.86
C PHE A 27 -4.24 -8.85 -13.79
N PHE A 28 -3.73 -7.69 -13.39
CA PHE A 28 -3.92 -6.44 -14.15
C PHE A 28 -3.07 -6.39 -15.44
N MET A 29 -1.84 -6.89 -15.40
CA MET A 29 -0.94 -6.82 -16.55
C MET A 29 -1.06 -8.02 -17.49
N SER A 30 -1.28 -9.23 -16.96
CA SER A 30 -1.36 -10.43 -17.81
C SER A 30 -2.78 -10.73 -18.28
N MET A 31 -3.78 -10.66 -17.39
CA MET A 31 -5.17 -10.96 -17.76
C MET A 31 -5.83 -9.75 -18.44
N LEU A 32 -5.78 -8.57 -17.81
CA LEU A 32 -6.39 -7.35 -18.34
C LEU A 32 -5.52 -6.60 -19.36
N LYS A 33 -4.27 -7.03 -19.56
CA LYS A 33 -3.31 -6.43 -20.52
C LYS A 33 -3.13 -4.91 -20.35
N LEU A 34 -3.29 -4.42 -19.12
CA LEU A 34 -3.11 -3.01 -18.80
C LEU A 34 -1.62 -2.67 -18.71
N ASN A 35 -1.26 -1.46 -19.12
CA ASN A 35 0.08 -0.96 -18.90
C ASN A 35 0.32 -0.67 -17.41
N VAL A 36 1.59 -0.50 -17.03
CA VAL A 36 1.99 -0.28 -15.62
C VAL A 36 1.30 0.94 -15.01
N LEU A 37 1.14 2.03 -15.77
CA LEU A 37 0.48 3.24 -15.27
C LEU A 37 -0.99 2.95 -14.91
N LYS A 38 -1.75 2.37 -15.84
CA LYS A 38 -3.15 2.00 -15.63
C LYS A 38 -3.29 0.99 -14.48
N TRP A 39 -2.41 0.01 -14.39
CA TRP A 39 -2.41 -0.92 -13.25
C TRP A 39 -2.26 -0.16 -11.91
N LEU A 40 -1.26 0.71 -11.78
CA LEU A 40 -1.01 1.42 -10.53
C LEU A 40 -2.07 2.45 -10.17
N THR A 41 -2.81 2.99 -11.15
CA THR A 41 -3.89 3.95 -10.89
C THR A 41 -5.22 3.25 -10.58
N PHE A 42 -5.58 2.19 -11.32
CA PHE A 42 -6.82 1.43 -11.07
C PHE A 42 -6.69 0.48 -9.87
N ASN A 43 -5.48 0.06 -9.54
CA ASN A 43 -5.16 -0.70 -8.34
C ASN A 43 -4.20 0.11 -7.45
N ALA A 44 -4.72 1.20 -6.90
CA ALA A 44 -3.92 2.14 -6.11
C ALA A 44 -3.35 1.54 -4.81
N CYS A 45 -3.89 0.42 -4.31
CA CYS A 45 -3.27 -0.28 -3.19
C CYS A 45 -1.93 -0.92 -3.59
N SER A 46 -1.76 -1.33 -4.86
CA SER A 46 -0.47 -1.79 -5.40
C SER A 46 0.58 -0.67 -5.39
N PHE A 47 0.19 0.57 -5.72
CA PHE A 47 1.05 1.74 -5.57
C PHE A 47 1.49 1.92 -4.10
N ALA A 48 0.54 1.90 -3.16
CA ALA A 48 0.86 2.04 -1.74
C ALA A 48 1.79 0.93 -1.22
N ILE A 49 1.61 -0.31 -1.68
CA ILE A 49 2.48 -1.44 -1.35
C ILE A 49 3.91 -1.21 -1.85
N ILE A 50 4.09 -0.80 -3.11
CA ILE A 50 5.42 -0.52 -3.69
C ILE A 50 6.14 0.54 -2.86
N ILE A 51 5.46 1.64 -2.56
CA ILE A 51 5.99 2.71 -1.72
C ILE A 51 6.42 2.16 -0.36
N TYR A 52 5.57 1.39 0.31
CA TYR A 52 5.93 0.76 1.58
C TYR A 52 7.17 -0.12 1.47
N LEU A 53 7.26 -1.01 0.48
CA LEU A 53 8.39 -1.92 0.30
C LEU A 53 9.71 -1.14 0.08
N VAL A 54 9.67 -0.08 -0.73
CA VAL A 54 10.83 0.81 -0.94
C VAL A 54 11.25 1.46 0.37
N PHE A 55 10.32 2.09 1.10
CA PHE A 55 10.63 2.75 2.37
C PHE A 55 11.05 1.77 3.46
N PHE A 56 10.52 0.55 3.46
CA PHE A 56 10.95 -0.52 4.35
C PHE A 56 12.39 -0.92 4.06
N LEU A 57 12.77 -1.10 2.78
CA LEU A 57 14.16 -1.36 2.40
C LEU A 57 15.08 -0.19 2.80
N LEU A 58 14.69 1.05 2.52
CA LEU A 58 15.46 2.24 2.92
C LEU A 58 15.63 2.32 4.44
N TYR A 59 14.59 2.03 5.21
CA TYR A 59 14.67 1.90 6.66
C TYR A 59 15.69 0.83 7.07
N ARG A 60 15.72 -0.32 6.40
CA ARG A 60 16.67 -1.39 6.69
C ARG A 60 18.12 -0.96 6.45
N PHE A 61 18.40 -0.14 5.45
CA PHE A 61 19.75 0.36 5.18
C PHE A 61 20.13 1.54 6.06
N LYS A 62 19.27 2.56 6.16
CA LYS A 62 19.58 3.83 6.85
C LYS A 62 19.29 3.80 8.35
N LYS A 63 18.51 2.82 8.82
CA LYS A 63 18.06 2.67 10.22
C LYS A 63 17.33 3.91 10.78
N ARG A 64 16.74 4.74 9.91
CA ARG A 64 16.01 5.96 10.31
C ARG A 64 14.52 5.66 10.46
N GLU A 65 13.99 5.71 11.67
CA GLU A 65 12.62 5.28 11.97
C GLU A 65 11.53 6.07 11.24
N TYR A 66 11.76 7.36 10.96
CA TYR A 66 10.80 8.19 10.21
C TYR A 66 10.46 7.61 8.82
N LEU A 67 11.37 6.84 8.21
CA LEU A 67 11.15 6.20 6.91
C LEU A 67 9.99 5.20 6.95
N LEU A 68 9.74 4.55 8.09
CA LEU A 68 8.59 3.66 8.25
C LEU A 68 7.26 4.43 8.33
N ALA A 69 7.29 5.69 8.77
CA ALA A 69 6.10 6.52 8.90
C ALA A 69 5.71 7.22 7.58
N VAL A 70 6.66 7.46 6.66
CA VAL A 70 6.38 8.06 5.34
C VAL A 70 5.27 7.34 4.55
N PRO A 71 5.29 6.01 4.37
CA PRO A 71 4.25 5.31 3.61
C PRO A 71 2.91 5.18 4.33
N LEU A 72 2.77 5.62 5.59
CA LEU A 72 1.53 5.42 6.35
C LEU A 72 0.32 6.08 5.68
N LEU A 73 0.50 7.27 5.09
CA LEU A 73 -0.59 7.99 4.42
C LEU A 73 -1.15 7.19 3.22
N PRO A 74 -0.36 6.83 2.19
CA PRO A 74 -0.89 6.05 1.07
C PRO A 74 -1.34 4.64 1.47
N LEU A 75 -0.69 3.99 2.45
CA LEU A 75 -1.15 2.69 2.97
C LEU A 75 -2.51 2.78 3.64
N TYR A 76 -2.75 3.82 4.43
CA TYR A 76 -4.03 3.99 5.09
C TYR A 76 -5.13 4.37 4.07
N TYR A 77 -4.83 5.32 3.20
CA TYR A 77 -5.80 5.84 2.22
C TYR A 77 -6.19 4.81 1.16
N PHE A 78 -5.22 4.18 0.48
CA PHE A 78 -5.53 3.20 -0.58
C PHE A 78 -5.68 1.77 -0.05
N GLY A 79 -5.12 1.47 1.12
CA GLY A 79 -5.16 0.14 1.73
C GLY A 79 -6.26 0.02 2.77
N THR A 80 -6.05 0.56 3.97
CA THR A 80 -6.96 0.35 5.11
C THR A 80 -8.37 0.85 4.85
N MET A 81 -8.53 2.00 4.20
CA MET A 81 -9.86 2.53 3.86
C MET A 81 -10.66 1.59 2.95
N GLY A 82 -9.98 0.80 2.10
CA GLY A 82 -10.61 -0.16 1.19
C GLY A 82 -11.46 -1.22 1.90
N LEU A 83 -11.12 -1.61 3.14
CA LEU A 83 -11.92 -2.54 3.95
C LEU A 83 -13.33 -2.04 4.26
N PHE A 84 -13.51 -0.72 4.27
CA PHE A 84 -14.76 -0.07 4.67
C PHE A 84 -15.55 0.50 3.48
N ILE A 85 -14.89 0.71 2.35
CA ILE A 85 -15.54 1.21 1.12
C ILE A 85 -16.02 0.06 0.24
N MET A 86 -15.24 -1.01 0.11
CA MET A 86 -15.59 -2.11 -0.79
C MET A 86 -16.66 -3.02 -0.17
N PRO A 87 -17.67 -3.44 -0.95
CA PRO A 87 -18.66 -4.43 -0.48
C PRO A 87 -17.99 -5.74 -0.08
N TRP A 88 -18.46 -6.32 1.02
CA TRP A 88 -18.06 -7.66 1.46
C TRP A 88 -18.84 -8.71 0.67
N SER A 89 -18.35 -9.01 -0.52
CA SER A 89 -18.87 -10.04 -1.43
C SER A 89 -17.78 -11.06 -1.77
N SER A 90 -18.21 -12.22 -2.27
CA SER A 90 -17.30 -13.28 -2.75
C SER A 90 -16.38 -12.80 -3.87
N GLU A 91 -16.86 -11.89 -4.73
CA GLU A 91 -16.11 -11.29 -5.83
C GLU A 91 -14.90 -10.48 -5.34
N ASN A 92 -15.02 -9.86 -4.16
CA ASN A 92 -14.00 -8.97 -3.60
C ASN A 92 -13.06 -9.66 -2.60
N ILE A 93 -13.14 -10.99 -2.44
CA ILE A 93 -12.41 -11.69 -1.37
C ILE A 93 -10.89 -11.49 -1.47
N PHE A 94 -10.33 -11.50 -2.69
CA PHE A 94 -8.89 -11.27 -2.91
C PHE A 94 -8.47 -9.84 -2.59
N ALA A 95 -9.33 -8.86 -2.90
CA ALA A 95 -9.11 -7.47 -2.53
C ALA A 95 -9.12 -7.32 -1.00
N HIS A 96 -10.14 -7.87 -0.32
CA HIS A 96 -10.24 -7.84 1.14
C HIS A 96 -9.04 -8.49 1.84
N ILE A 97 -8.57 -9.65 1.37
CA ILE A 97 -7.34 -10.27 1.89
C ILE A 97 -6.15 -9.30 1.77
N THR A 98 -5.99 -8.64 0.63
CA THR A 98 -4.92 -7.65 0.42
C THR A 98 -5.04 -6.47 1.39
N HIS A 99 -6.25 -5.93 1.56
CA HIS A 99 -6.49 -4.81 2.45
C HIS A 99 -6.32 -5.17 3.94
N ILE A 100 -6.62 -6.41 4.34
CA ILE A 100 -6.32 -6.94 5.68
C ILE A 100 -4.81 -6.95 5.92
N ILE A 101 -4.03 -7.49 4.97
CA ILE A 101 -2.56 -7.56 5.09
C ILE A 101 -1.96 -6.14 5.16
N ILE A 102 -2.46 -5.19 4.36
CA ILE A 102 -2.04 -3.78 4.45
C ILE A 102 -2.37 -3.20 5.83
N THR A 103 -3.57 -3.45 6.34
CA THR A 103 -4.01 -2.93 7.64
C THR A 103 -3.17 -3.50 8.78
N LEU A 104 -2.84 -4.79 8.74
CA LEU A 104 -1.91 -5.41 9.69
C LEU A 104 -0.52 -4.77 9.62
N ASN A 105 -0.04 -4.42 8.42
CA ASN A 105 1.21 -3.68 8.25
C ASN A 105 1.14 -2.28 8.87
N VAL A 106 0.06 -1.54 8.64
CA VAL A 106 -0.13 -0.21 9.24
C VAL A 106 -0.13 -0.29 10.77
N ILE A 107 -0.91 -1.21 11.34
CA ILE A 107 -0.97 -1.45 12.79
C ILE A 107 0.43 -1.80 13.31
N TRP A 108 1.16 -2.65 12.60
CA TRP A 108 2.50 -3.07 13.00
C TRP A 108 3.52 -1.93 12.98
N ILE A 109 3.51 -1.08 11.96
CA ILE A 109 4.35 0.12 11.88
C ILE A 109 4.07 1.05 13.07
N LEU A 110 2.78 1.35 13.31
CA LEU A 110 2.37 2.20 14.41
C LEU A 110 2.77 1.60 15.76
N TYR A 111 2.57 0.30 15.95
CA TYR A 111 3.02 -0.42 17.14
C TYR A 111 4.52 -0.24 17.38
N LEU A 112 5.35 -0.44 16.34
CA LEU A 112 6.80 -0.31 16.47
C LEU A 112 7.25 1.11 16.83
N LEU A 113 6.64 2.13 16.21
CA LEU A 113 6.99 3.53 16.43
C LEU A 113 6.51 4.01 17.81
N LEU A 114 5.29 3.65 18.22
CA LEU A 114 4.74 4.00 19.53
C LEU A 114 5.48 3.28 20.67
N LYS A 115 5.80 2.00 20.50
CA LYS A 115 6.56 1.22 21.49
C LYS A 115 7.95 1.79 21.73
N ASN A 116 8.61 2.30 20.69
CA ASN A 116 9.93 2.95 20.82
C ASN A 116 9.81 4.43 21.26
N ARG A 117 8.59 4.95 21.48
CA ARG A 117 8.30 6.36 21.80
C ARG A 117 8.84 7.34 20.74
N SER A 118 8.86 6.91 19.48
CA SER A 118 9.47 7.64 18.36
C SER A 118 8.50 8.67 17.76
N PHE A 119 7.90 9.52 18.59
CA PHE A 119 6.88 10.48 18.16
C PHE A 119 7.38 11.50 17.14
N ASP A 120 8.62 11.98 17.30
CA ASP A 120 9.28 12.86 16.32
C ASP A 120 9.41 12.18 14.94
N SER A 121 9.70 10.88 14.91
CA SER A 121 9.79 10.12 13.67
C SER A 121 8.42 9.93 13.01
N ILE A 122 7.35 9.74 13.80
CA ILE A 122 5.97 9.72 13.29
C ILE A 122 5.63 11.08 12.65
N GLY A 123 5.85 12.17 13.37
CA GLY A 123 5.55 13.53 12.89
C GLY A 123 6.30 13.87 11.60
N LYS A 124 7.62 13.65 11.58
CA LYS A 124 8.45 13.88 10.38
C LYS A 124 8.03 13.00 9.21
N GLY A 125 7.81 11.71 9.45
CA GLY A 125 7.43 10.78 8.40
C GLY A 125 6.08 11.12 7.79
N LEU A 126 5.07 11.41 8.62
CA LEU A 126 3.75 11.83 8.15
C LEU A 126 3.80 13.18 7.43
N LEU A 127 4.58 14.15 7.90
CA LEU A 127 4.73 15.43 7.20
C LEU A 127 5.31 15.25 5.79
N ILE A 128 6.39 14.47 5.67
CA ILE A 128 7.00 14.10 4.38
C ILE A 128 5.99 13.34 3.52
N GLY A 129 5.29 12.36 4.11
CA GLY A 129 4.27 11.57 3.43
C GLY A 129 3.14 12.42 2.89
N THR A 130 2.65 13.40 3.65
CA THR A 130 1.60 14.33 3.21
C THR A 130 2.06 15.18 2.03
N ILE A 131 3.23 15.81 2.13
CA ILE A 131 3.77 16.65 1.04
C ILE A 131 3.95 15.83 -0.25
N LEU A 132 4.45 14.61 -0.13
CA LEU A 132 4.74 13.76 -1.28
C LEU A 132 3.49 13.13 -1.89
N PHE A 133 2.63 12.53 -1.05
CA PHE A 133 1.57 11.64 -1.54
C PHE A 133 0.23 12.33 -1.75
N VAL A 134 -0.07 13.48 -1.13
CA VAL A 134 -1.34 14.18 -1.41
C VAL A 134 -1.47 14.57 -2.88
N PRO A 135 -0.46 15.18 -3.54
CA PRO A 135 -0.54 15.48 -4.98
C PRO A 135 -0.67 14.20 -5.82
N ILE A 136 0.02 13.13 -5.44
CA ILE A 136 -0.03 11.85 -6.17
C ILE A 136 -1.42 11.20 -6.02
N ILE A 137 -2.02 11.26 -4.84
CA ILE A 137 -3.39 10.78 -4.60
C ILE A 137 -4.38 11.54 -5.48
N ALA A 138 -4.25 12.87 -5.56
CA ALA A 138 -5.09 13.68 -6.44
C ALA A 138 -4.91 13.30 -7.92
N PHE A 139 -3.67 13.08 -8.36
CA PHE A 139 -3.37 12.60 -9.71
C PHE A 139 -4.00 11.23 -9.99
N ILE A 140 -3.80 10.24 -9.09
CA ILE A 140 -4.37 8.90 -9.25
C ILE A 140 -5.89 8.98 -9.38
N LYS A 141 -6.55 9.78 -8.55
CA LYS A 141 -7.99 9.97 -8.61
C LYS A 141 -8.43 10.55 -9.95
N LEU A 142 -7.84 11.67 -10.37
CA LEU A 142 -8.16 12.32 -11.65
C LEU A 142 -7.93 11.37 -12.83
N PHE A 143 -6.81 10.64 -12.83
CA PHE A 143 -6.47 9.71 -13.90
C PHE A 143 -7.48 8.56 -13.99
N THR A 144 -7.85 7.98 -12.85
CA THR A 144 -8.84 6.90 -12.74
C THR A 144 -10.21 7.37 -13.21
N ASP A 145 -10.64 8.57 -12.84
CA ASP A 145 -11.92 9.14 -13.28
C ASP A 145 -11.96 9.34 -14.81
N LEU A 146 -10.86 9.84 -15.40
CA LEU A 146 -10.76 10.08 -16.84
C LEU A 146 -10.78 8.79 -17.69
N HIS A 147 -10.20 7.70 -17.18
CA HIS A 147 -10.05 6.44 -17.93
C HIS A 147 -11.00 5.33 -17.46
N MET A 148 -11.96 5.64 -16.59
CA MET A 148 -12.87 4.66 -15.99
C MET A 148 -13.64 3.86 -17.06
N ASN A 149 -14.12 4.53 -18.10
CA ASN A 149 -14.87 3.88 -19.17
C ASN A 149 -14.04 2.83 -19.91
N GLU A 150 -12.77 3.14 -20.21
CA GLU A 150 -11.86 2.19 -20.86
C GLU A 150 -11.61 0.96 -19.97
N PHE A 151 -11.47 1.17 -18.66
CA PHE A 151 -11.26 0.10 -17.70
C PHE A 151 -12.49 -0.82 -17.59
N LEU A 152 -13.70 -0.24 -17.54
CA LEU A 152 -14.94 -1.01 -17.52
C LEU A 152 -15.12 -1.84 -18.81
N SER A 153 -14.79 -1.28 -19.97
CA SER A 153 -14.81 -2.03 -21.23
C SER A 153 -13.79 -3.18 -21.23
N ALA A 154 -12.60 -2.98 -20.64
CA ALA A 154 -11.60 -4.05 -20.53
C ALA A 154 -12.06 -5.18 -19.59
N LEU A 155 -12.76 -4.86 -18.51
CA LEU A 155 -13.34 -5.85 -17.59
C LEU A 155 -14.45 -6.68 -18.24
N GLN A 156 -15.28 -6.07 -19.10
CA GLN A 156 -16.36 -6.77 -19.80
C GLN A 156 -15.87 -7.70 -20.92
N ALA A 157 -14.60 -7.56 -21.34
CA ALA A 157 -14.00 -8.35 -22.42
C ALA A 157 -13.38 -9.68 -21.95
N ILE A 158 -13.44 -9.98 -20.64
CA ILE A 158 -12.93 -11.20 -20.00
C ILE A 158 -14.09 -12.00 -19.44
#